data_AF-A0A194XQ23-F1
#
_entry.id   AF-A0A194XQ23-F1
#
_cell.length_a   1.000
_cell.length_b   1.000
_cell.length_c   1.000
_cell.angle_alpha   90.00
_cell.angle_beta   90.00
_cell.angle_gamma   90.00
#
_symmetry.space_group_name_H-M   'P 1'
#
loop_
_entity.id
_entity.type
_entity.pdbx_description
1 polymer ?
#
loop_
_entity_poly.entity_id
_entity_poly.type
_entity_poly.pdbx_seq_one_letter_code
_entity_poly.pdbx_strand_id
1 'polypeptide(L)'
;MNGHAVESGSHLTQAGIEAAKAVAHDEPAIKELDASKLTITRATAPRDVPAANSKEATNMKTCTDHMVKVTWTSDAGWHSPVIEQYGPLTMMPIASCLHYATQCFEGMKVYRGYDGKLRLFRPDKNCARLNMSSARVALPQFDTQELEKLMKAFLAIDGPKWLPKSRSGTFLYLRPAIIGNGEEIGVTAPAEVLLFMVAVLWPDFSTPGPGVKPGLKLLASKNDTRAWPGGFGYAKVGANYGPAFVAHMEGRKQGYDQILWLLGPEQHVTEAGASNFFVVWKTKEGALQLVTAPLEGKIILEGVTRGSVLDLARERLVKGSKYITSELGSIEIVERIFTMSELVEASNEGRLVEAFVAGTAYFITPISAINFRDEEFEIPMGDGSCGHYAALLKKWLGDIMYGNVDHEWGVVIDEE
;
A
#
# COMPACT_ATOMS: atom_id res chain seq x y z
N MET A 1 -51.30 6.76 55.45
CA MET A 1 -51.68 5.39 55.04
C MET A 1 -52.06 5.44 53.57
N ASN A 2 -51.46 4.77 52.59
CA ASN A 2 -50.39 3.78 52.56
C ASN A 2 -49.62 3.99 51.24
N GLY A 3 -48.29 3.93 51.29
CA GLY A 3 -47.47 3.84 50.10
C GLY A 3 -47.50 2.42 49.55
N HIS A 4 -47.68 2.28 48.24
CA HIS A 4 -47.28 1.08 47.51
C HIS A 4 -46.04 1.44 46.70
N ALA A 5 -44.90 0.93 47.17
CA ALA A 5 -43.67 0.89 46.40
C ALA A 5 -43.84 -0.10 45.24
N VAL A 6 -43.50 0.35 44.04
CA VAL A 6 -43.33 -0.52 42.88
C VAL A 6 -42.02 -1.30 43.10
N GLU A 7 -42.11 -2.61 43.19
CA GLU A 7 -40.93 -3.48 43.21
C GLU A 7 -40.15 -3.32 41.90
N SER A 8 -38.92 -2.84 42.02
CA SER A 8 -37.96 -2.77 40.91
C SER A 8 -37.61 -4.18 40.44
N GLY A 9 -37.72 -4.42 39.13
CA GLY A 9 -37.40 -5.68 38.45
C GLY A 9 -35.91 -6.06 38.45
N SER A 10 -35.32 -6.21 39.64
CA SER A 10 -33.94 -6.69 39.82
C SER A 10 -33.81 -8.21 39.97
N HIS A 11 -34.92 -8.95 39.84
CA HIS A 11 -34.95 -10.41 39.92
C HIS A 11 -34.89 -11.15 38.57
N LEU A 12 -34.54 -10.47 37.47
CA LEU A 12 -33.96 -11.14 36.29
C LEU A 12 -32.44 -11.35 36.48
N THR A 13 -32.25 -12.06 37.59
CA THR A 13 -31.18 -12.88 38.14
C THR A 13 -29.85 -13.04 37.40
N GLN A 14 -28.80 -12.91 38.21
CA GLN A 14 -27.48 -13.55 38.19
C GLN A 14 -27.40 -14.88 37.39
N ALA A 15 -28.45 -15.71 37.40
CA ALA A 15 -28.55 -16.94 36.62
C ALA A 15 -28.43 -16.73 35.10
N GLY A 16 -28.95 -15.62 34.56
CA GLY A 16 -28.75 -15.25 33.15
C GLY A 16 -27.32 -14.80 32.84
N ILE A 17 -26.64 -14.18 33.81
CA ILE A 17 -25.23 -13.76 33.71
C ILE A 17 -24.30 -14.97 33.86
N GLU A 18 -24.62 -15.91 34.75
CA GLU A 18 -23.88 -17.17 34.94
C GLU A 18 -24.09 -18.12 33.75
N ALA A 19 -25.30 -18.21 33.19
CA ALA A 19 -25.55 -18.95 31.94
C ALA A 19 -24.79 -18.34 30.76
N ALA A 20 -24.76 -17.00 30.62
CA ALA A 20 -23.95 -16.33 29.59
C ALA A 20 -22.44 -16.54 29.78
N LYS A 21 -21.95 -16.59 31.03
CA LYS A 21 -20.56 -16.92 31.35
C LYS A 21 -20.22 -18.39 31.16
N ALA A 22 -21.17 -19.30 31.38
CA ALA A 22 -20.99 -20.73 31.14
C ALA A 22 -20.96 -21.05 29.64
N VAL A 23 -21.74 -20.34 28.82
CA VAL A 23 -21.68 -20.44 27.35
C VAL A 23 -20.37 -19.85 26.79
N ALA A 24 -19.84 -18.78 27.41
CA ALA A 24 -18.56 -18.18 27.00
C ALA A 24 -17.32 -19.04 27.33
N HIS A 25 -17.45 -20.10 28.14
CA HIS A 25 -16.34 -20.98 28.52
C HIS A 25 -16.19 -22.23 27.64
N ASP A 26 -17.10 -22.44 26.69
CA ASP A 26 -17.14 -23.63 25.82
C ASP A 26 -17.03 -23.29 24.32
N GLU A 27 -16.78 -22.02 23.98
CA GLU A 27 -16.39 -21.67 22.60
C GLU A 27 -14.99 -22.24 22.33
N PRO A 28 -14.81 -23.08 21.28
CA PRO A 28 -13.50 -23.59 20.93
C PRO A 28 -12.56 -22.41 20.70
N ALA A 29 -11.37 -22.46 21.29
CA ALA A 29 -10.37 -21.42 21.10
C ALA A 29 -10.07 -21.27 19.60
N ILE A 30 -10.50 -20.14 19.02
CA ILE A 30 -10.23 -19.79 17.63
C ILE A 30 -8.70 -19.75 17.47
N LYS A 31 -8.16 -20.54 16.54
CA LYS A 31 -6.72 -20.60 16.32
C LYS A 31 -6.21 -19.29 15.73
N GLU A 32 -5.12 -18.79 16.29
CA GLU A 32 -4.36 -17.69 15.72
C GLU A 32 -3.50 -18.16 14.54
N LEU A 33 -3.15 -17.23 13.65
CA LEU A 33 -2.19 -17.47 12.58
C LEU A 33 -0.86 -17.86 13.21
N ASP A 34 -0.26 -18.97 12.77
CA ASP A 34 0.97 -19.50 13.35
C ASP A 34 1.91 -20.01 12.25
N ALA A 35 2.95 -19.21 11.97
CA ALA A 35 3.95 -19.51 10.95
C ALA A 35 4.83 -20.72 11.31
N SER A 36 4.90 -21.12 12.58
CA SER A 36 5.67 -22.31 12.98
C SER A 36 5.02 -23.62 12.49
N LYS A 37 3.73 -23.58 12.14
CA LYS A 37 2.97 -24.70 11.57
C LYS A 37 3.04 -24.75 10.04
N LEU A 38 3.83 -23.87 9.42
CA LEU A 38 4.00 -23.82 7.97
C LEU A 38 4.47 -25.17 7.42
N THR A 39 3.75 -25.65 6.41
CA THR A 39 4.15 -26.81 5.61
C THR A 39 4.59 -26.38 4.22
N ILE A 40 5.65 -27.00 3.69
CA ILE A 40 6.22 -26.62 2.40
C ILE A 40 6.11 -27.80 1.43
N THR A 41 5.43 -27.58 0.31
CA THR A 41 5.38 -28.48 -0.83
C THR A 41 6.09 -27.80 -2.02
N ARG A 42 7.28 -28.29 -2.35
CA ARG A 42 8.08 -27.72 -3.46
C ARG A 42 7.39 -27.94 -4.80
N ALA A 43 7.51 -26.96 -5.70
CA ALA A 43 7.01 -27.03 -7.06
C ALA A 43 7.67 -28.19 -7.81
N THR A 44 6.87 -28.99 -8.50
CA THR A 44 7.33 -30.14 -9.31
C THR A 44 7.66 -29.73 -10.74
N ALA A 45 7.12 -28.59 -11.19
CA ALA A 45 7.40 -27.98 -12.48
C ALA A 45 7.81 -26.51 -12.30
N PRO A 46 9.06 -26.24 -11.85
CA PRO A 46 9.55 -24.88 -11.67
C PRO A 46 9.59 -24.13 -13.02
N ARG A 47 9.22 -22.85 -12.99
CA ARG A 47 9.19 -21.96 -14.15
C ARG A 47 10.57 -21.40 -14.45
N ASP A 48 10.84 -21.10 -15.72
CA ASP A 48 12.04 -20.34 -16.08
C ASP A 48 11.93 -18.89 -15.62
N VAL A 49 13.06 -18.31 -15.21
CA VAL A 49 13.10 -16.87 -14.92
C VAL A 49 13.37 -16.12 -16.22
N PRO A 50 12.45 -15.25 -16.68
CA PRO A 50 12.68 -14.44 -17.88
C PRO A 50 13.97 -13.64 -17.84
N ALA A 51 14.53 -13.39 -19.02
CA ALA A 51 15.61 -12.43 -19.19
C ALA A 51 15.11 -11.01 -18.83
N ALA A 52 15.96 -10.20 -18.20
CA ALA A 52 15.55 -8.92 -17.60
C ALA A 52 14.87 -7.94 -18.58
N ASN A 53 15.25 -7.97 -19.86
CA ASN A 53 14.71 -7.07 -20.89
C ASN A 53 13.66 -7.74 -21.78
N SER A 54 13.15 -8.92 -21.39
CA SER A 54 12.15 -9.61 -22.18
C SER A 54 10.75 -9.01 -21.96
N LYS A 55 9.82 -9.30 -22.88
CA LYS A 55 8.42 -8.87 -22.73
C LYS A 55 7.77 -9.53 -21.50
N GLU A 56 8.18 -10.74 -21.17
CA GLU A 56 7.71 -11.52 -20.03
C GLU A 56 8.15 -10.93 -18.69
N ALA A 57 9.29 -10.23 -18.65
CA ALA A 57 9.76 -9.53 -17.45
C ALA A 57 8.96 -8.24 -17.14
N THR A 58 8.26 -7.68 -18.14
CA THR A 58 7.59 -6.38 -18.04
C THR A 58 6.07 -6.44 -18.16
N ASN A 59 5.49 -7.60 -18.52
CA ASN A 59 4.06 -7.75 -18.75
C ASN A 59 3.20 -7.85 -17.48
N MET A 60 3.82 -7.92 -16.28
CA MET A 60 3.15 -8.10 -14.98
C MET A 60 2.30 -9.39 -14.86
N LYS A 61 2.63 -10.43 -15.64
CA LYS A 61 1.92 -11.74 -15.65
C LYS A 61 2.77 -12.88 -15.10
N THR A 62 4.07 -12.67 -14.94
CA THR A 62 5.00 -13.73 -14.54
C THR A 62 5.13 -13.79 -13.02
N CYS A 63 4.55 -14.82 -12.41
CA CYS A 63 4.67 -15.12 -10.99
C CYS A 63 5.82 -16.10 -10.72
N THR A 64 6.30 -16.12 -9.48
CA THR A 64 7.34 -17.07 -9.03
C THR A 64 6.82 -18.52 -8.97
N ASP A 65 7.64 -19.45 -8.49
CA ASP A 65 7.33 -20.88 -8.54
C ASP A 65 6.22 -21.27 -7.56
N HIS A 66 6.20 -20.64 -6.39
CA HIS A 66 5.30 -20.97 -5.29
C HIS A 66 4.33 -19.83 -4.95
N MET A 67 3.34 -20.16 -4.12
CA MET A 67 2.48 -19.21 -3.42
C MET A 67 2.24 -19.67 -2.00
N VAL A 68 1.87 -18.73 -1.12
CA VAL A 68 1.41 -19.03 0.25
C VAL A 68 -0.11 -19.09 0.25
N LYS A 69 -0.69 -20.02 1.01
CA LYS A 69 -2.12 -20.07 1.35
C LYS A 69 -2.32 -20.33 2.83
N VAL A 70 -3.32 -19.67 3.40
CA VAL A 70 -3.81 -19.94 4.75
C VAL A 70 -5.33 -19.79 4.74
N THR A 71 -6.03 -20.86 5.10
CA THR A 71 -7.49 -20.81 5.29
C THR A 71 -7.80 -20.34 6.70
N TRP A 72 -8.89 -19.59 6.86
CA TRP A 72 -9.52 -19.30 8.12
C TRP A 72 -10.99 -19.73 8.06
N THR A 73 -11.51 -20.32 9.13
CA THR A 73 -12.93 -20.63 9.28
C THR A 73 -13.46 -20.11 10.60
N SER A 74 -14.73 -19.71 10.62
CA SER A 74 -15.38 -19.12 11.80
C SER A 74 -15.42 -20.05 13.03
N ASP A 75 -15.40 -21.36 12.81
CA ASP A 75 -15.45 -22.40 13.85
C ASP A 75 -14.06 -22.80 14.40
N ALA A 76 -12.98 -22.60 13.63
CA ALA A 76 -11.66 -23.13 13.98
C ALA A 76 -10.54 -22.08 13.97
N GLY A 77 -10.77 -20.90 13.41
CA GLY A 77 -9.75 -19.87 13.22
C GLY A 77 -8.81 -20.16 12.06
N TRP A 78 -7.57 -19.70 12.17
CA TRP A 78 -6.54 -19.89 11.15
C TRP A 78 -6.04 -21.34 11.14
N HIS A 79 -6.02 -21.92 9.95
CA HIS A 79 -5.47 -23.24 9.68
C HIS A 79 -3.95 -23.14 9.43
N SER A 80 -3.27 -24.29 9.36
CA SER A 80 -1.83 -24.31 9.10
C SER A 80 -1.49 -23.66 7.75
N PRO A 81 -0.52 -22.73 7.70
CA PRO A 81 -0.03 -22.16 6.45
C PRO A 81 0.59 -23.22 5.53
N VAL A 82 0.45 -23.01 4.22
CA VAL A 82 1.06 -23.87 3.20
C VAL A 82 1.79 -23.01 2.18
N ILE A 83 3.03 -23.39 1.87
CA ILE A 83 3.71 -22.98 0.63
C ILE A 83 3.57 -24.12 -0.37
N GLU A 84 3.00 -23.84 -1.53
CA GLU A 84 2.78 -24.81 -2.60
C GLU A 84 3.04 -24.19 -3.97
N GLN A 85 3.04 -25.00 -5.02
CA GLN A 85 3.21 -24.53 -6.39
C GLN A 85 2.16 -23.47 -6.76
N TYR A 86 2.58 -22.33 -7.33
CA TYR A 86 1.65 -21.30 -7.78
C TYR A 86 0.71 -21.83 -8.88
N GLY A 87 -0.58 -21.57 -8.69
CA GLY A 87 -1.66 -22.04 -9.55
C GLY A 87 -2.97 -21.27 -9.34
N PRO A 88 -4.04 -21.63 -10.07
CA PRO A 88 -5.34 -21.01 -9.90
C PRO A 88 -5.95 -21.29 -8.53
N LEU A 89 -6.74 -20.35 -8.02
CA LEU A 89 -7.58 -20.55 -6.84
C LEU A 89 -8.90 -21.22 -7.26
N THR A 90 -9.24 -22.36 -6.63
CA THR A 90 -10.57 -22.97 -6.74
C THR A 90 -11.49 -22.29 -5.73
N MET A 91 -12.62 -21.77 -6.21
CA MET A 91 -13.56 -20.98 -5.41
C MET A 91 -15.00 -21.27 -5.83
N MET A 92 -15.89 -21.24 -4.85
CA MET A 92 -17.33 -21.38 -5.10
C MET A 92 -17.86 -20.11 -5.79
N PRO A 93 -18.75 -20.24 -6.81
CA PRO A 93 -19.30 -19.08 -7.51
C PRO A 93 -20.07 -18.10 -6.62
N ILE A 94 -20.50 -18.54 -5.44
CA ILE A 94 -21.24 -17.75 -4.45
C ILE A 94 -20.32 -17.10 -3.39
N ALA A 95 -19.00 -17.19 -3.55
CA ALA A 95 -18.06 -16.58 -2.63
C ALA A 95 -18.23 -15.06 -2.52
N SER A 96 -18.34 -14.58 -1.28
CA SER A 96 -18.64 -13.17 -0.99
C SER A 96 -17.65 -12.19 -1.63
N CYS A 97 -16.38 -12.56 -1.86
CA CYS A 97 -15.42 -11.65 -2.49
C CYS A 97 -15.79 -11.32 -3.95
N LEU A 98 -16.52 -12.21 -4.63
CA LEU A 98 -16.99 -12.03 -6.00
C LEU A 98 -18.21 -11.10 -6.09
N HIS A 99 -19.03 -11.05 -5.04
CA HIS A 99 -20.32 -10.35 -5.04
C HIS A 99 -20.32 -9.06 -4.22
N TYR A 100 -19.62 -9.05 -3.09
CA TYR A 100 -19.70 -8.00 -2.07
C TYR A 100 -18.34 -7.36 -1.76
N ALA A 101 -17.31 -7.67 -2.55
CA ALA A 101 -15.96 -7.12 -2.43
C ALA A 101 -15.37 -7.26 -1.01
N THR A 102 -15.66 -8.37 -0.31
CA THR A 102 -15.02 -8.80 0.94
C THR A 102 -13.58 -9.22 0.68
N GLN A 103 -12.76 -8.26 0.27
CA GLN A 103 -11.37 -8.49 -0.12
C GLN A 103 -10.49 -7.26 0.16
N CYS A 104 -9.30 -7.54 0.67
CA CYS A 104 -8.23 -6.57 0.82
C CYS A 104 -6.89 -7.15 0.35
N PHE A 105 -5.94 -6.28 0.07
CA PHE A 105 -4.63 -6.71 -0.41
C PHE A 105 -3.52 -5.77 0.04
N GLU A 106 -2.30 -6.26 -0.07
CA GLU A 106 -1.09 -5.49 0.13
C GLU A 106 -0.17 -5.48 -1.09
N GLY A 107 0.83 -4.61 -1.03
CA GLY A 107 1.79 -4.38 -2.08
C GLY A 107 3.09 -3.87 -1.52
N MET A 108 4.09 -4.74 -1.54
CA MET A 108 5.47 -4.40 -1.19
C MET A 108 6.44 -5.00 -2.22
N LYS A 109 7.72 -4.69 -2.05
CA LYS A 109 8.78 -5.23 -2.90
C LYS A 109 9.79 -5.97 -2.03
N VAL A 110 10.33 -7.04 -2.59
CA VAL A 110 11.54 -7.70 -2.10
C VAL A 110 12.69 -7.32 -3.03
N TYR A 111 13.81 -6.91 -2.46
CA TYR A 111 14.95 -6.37 -3.18
C TYR A 111 16.15 -7.29 -3.05
N ARG A 112 16.91 -7.44 -4.14
CA ARG A 112 18.29 -7.94 -4.07
C ARG A 112 19.22 -6.74 -3.93
N GLY A 113 19.77 -6.58 -2.74
CA GLY A 113 20.74 -5.52 -2.46
C GLY A 113 22.06 -5.70 -3.22
N TYR A 114 22.82 -4.61 -3.35
CA TYR A 114 24.16 -4.63 -3.95
C TYR A 114 25.19 -5.37 -3.09
N ASP A 115 24.89 -5.56 -1.81
CA ASP A 115 25.62 -6.44 -0.90
C ASP A 115 25.23 -7.93 -1.06
N GLY A 116 24.37 -8.25 -2.02
CA GLY A 116 23.96 -9.60 -2.34
C GLY A 116 22.92 -10.20 -1.39
N LYS A 117 22.30 -9.45 -0.47
CA LYS A 117 21.25 -9.96 0.43
C LYS A 117 19.84 -9.66 -0.08
N LEU A 118 18.87 -10.52 0.26
CA LEU A 118 17.45 -10.23 0.07
C LEU A 118 16.92 -9.35 1.20
N ARG A 119 16.05 -8.39 0.85
CA ARG A 119 15.42 -7.49 1.83
C ARG A 119 13.97 -7.19 1.53
N LEU A 120 13.16 -7.09 2.58
CA LEU A 120 11.87 -6.40 2.56
C LEU A 120 12.06 -4.97 3.09
N PHE A 121 11.27 -4.03 2.57
CA PHE A 121 11.27 -2.66 3.06
C PHE A 121 10.05 -2.38 3.94
N ARG A 122 10.28 -2.12 5.24
CA ARG A 122 9.26 -1.86 6.27
C ARG A 122 8.05 -2.82 6.22
N PRO A 123 8.27 -4.15 6.20
CA PRO A 123 7.18 -5.12 6.10
C PRO A 123 6.18 -5.02 7.26
N ASP A 124 6.64 -4.58 8.44
CA ASP A 124 5.82 -4.30 9.62
C ASP A 124 4.65 -3.35 9.28
N LYS A 125 4.93 -2.26 8.54
CA LYS A 125 3.92 -1.27 8.14
C LYS A 125 2.92 -1.84 7.16
N ASN A 126 3.37 -2.67 6.22
CA ASN A 126 2.46 -3.34 5.29
C ASN A 126 1.58 -4.38 6.01
N CYS A 127 2.14 -5.18 6.93
CA CYS A 127 1.38 -6.17 7.70
C CYS A 127 0.31 -5.49 8.58
N ALA A 128 0.67 -4.40 9.26
CA ALA A 128 -0.27 -3.59 10.03
C ALA A 128 -1.42 -3.03 9.16
N ARG A 129 -1.10 -2.49 7.97
CA ARG A 129 -2.13 -1.95 7.07
C ARG A 129 -3.02 -3.05 6.47
N LEU A 130 -2.47 -4.24 6.20
CA LEU A 130 -3.28 -5.38 5.77
C LEU A 130 -4.27 -5.78 6.87
N ASN A 131 -3.79 -5.96 8.10
CA ASN A 131 -4.63 -6.34 9.24
C ASN A 131 -5.74 -5.32 9.52
N MET A 132 -5.42 -4.01 9.45
CA MET A 132 -6.42 -2.94 9.54
C MET A 132 -7.43 -3.00 8.38
N SER A 133 -6.97 -3.26 7.16
CA SER A 133 -7.85 -3.38 5.99
C SER A 133 -8.77 -4.59 6.11
N SER A 134 -8.28 -5.71 6.64
CA SER A 134 -9.08 -6.92 6.92
C SER A 134 -10.22 -6.60 7.87
N ALA A 135 -9.92 -5.97 9.01
CA ALA A 135 -10.95 -5.56 9.97
C ALA A 135 -12.00 -4.64 9.33
N ARG A 136 -11.59 -3.75 8.41
CA ARG A 136 -12.50 -2.80 7.76
C ARG A 136 -13.56 -3.50 6.88
N VAL A 137 -13.23 -4.65 6.29
CA VAL A 137 -14.14 -5.43 5.44
C VAL A 137 -14.60 -6.74 6.08
N ALA A 138 -14.64 -6.77 7.43
CA ALA A 138 -15.13 -7.91 8.22
C ALA A 138 -14.40 -9.24 7.93
N LEU A 139 -13.12 -9.16 7.58
CA LEU A 139 -12.22 -10.31 7.47
C LEU A 139 -11.46 -10.50 8.80
N PRO A 140 -11.06 -11.74 9.14
CA PRO A 140 -10.35 -12.05 10.37
C PRO A 140 -9.04 -11.27 10.48
N GLN A 141 -8.78 -10.80 11.69
CA GLN A 141 -7.48 -10.24 12.05
C GLN A 141 -6.47 -11.36 12.33
N PHE A 142 -5.20 -11.00 12.37
CA PHE A 142 -4.09 -11.92 12.61
C PHE A 142 -2.92 -11.18 13.28
N ASP A 143 -1.99 -11.93 13.87
CA ASP A 143 -0.72 -11.38 14.31
C ASP A 143 0.14 -10.99 13.10
N THR A 144 0.47 -9.70 13.02
CA THR A 144 1.28 -9.14 11.93
C THR A 144 2.69 -9.73 11.85
N GLN A 145 3.28 -10.17 12.97
CA GLN A 145 4.60 -10.78 12.98
C GLN A 145 4.59 -12.18 12.37
N GLU A 146 3.51 -12.93 12.57
CA GLU A 146 3.32 -14.26 11.97
C GLU A 146 3.19 -14.15 10.44
N LEU A 147 2.48 -13.13 9.95
CA LEU A 147 2.44 -12.84 8.52
C LEU A 147 3.84 -12.48 7.97
N GLU A 148 4.60 -11.64 8.67
CA GLU A 148 5.96 -11.28 8.25
C GLU A 148 6.88 -12.53 8.18
N LYS A 149 6.79 -13.42 9.17
CA LYS A 149 7.52 -14.71 9.15
C LYS A 149 7.17 -15.54 7.92
N LEU A 150 5.89 -15.61 7.54
CA LEU A 150 5.45 -16.31 6.33
C LEU A 150 5.99 -15.65 5.05
N MET A 151 6.02 -14.31 4.98
CA MET A 151 6.63 -13.60 3.85
C MET A 151 8.12 -13.94 3.72
N LYS A 152 8.86 -13.94 4.83
CA LYS A 152 10.28 -14.30 4.86
C LYS A 152 10.50 -15.75 4.42
N ALA A 153 9.74 -16.70 4.94
CA ALA A 153 9.85 -18.11 4.57
C ALA A 153 9.56 -18.34 3.08
N PHE A 154 8.52 -17.71 2.53
CA PHE A 154 8.21 -17.76 1.10
C PHE A 154 9.34 -17.21 0.22
N LEU A 155 9.87 -16.05 0.60
CA LEU A 155 10.93 -15.39 -0.14
C LEU A 155 12.30 -16.04 0.02
N ALA A 156 12.55 -16.77 1.12
CA ALA A 156 13.75 -17.57 1.29
C ALA A 156 13.81 -18.71 0.26
N ILE A 157 12.66 -19.25 -0.14
CA ILE A 157 12.52 -20.32 -1.13
C ILE A 157 12.67 -19.78 -2.57
N ASP A 158 11.86 -18.79 -2.95
CA ASP A 158 11.81 -18.32 -4.35
C ASP A 158 12.88 -17.26 -4.65
N GLY A 159 13.27 -16.48 -3.65
CA GLY A 159 14.17 -15.34 -3.81
C GLY A 159 15.53 -15.67 -4.43
N PRO A 160 16.27 -16.72 -4.01
CA PRO A 160 17.58 -17.04 -4.57
C PRO A 160 17.57 -17.26 -6.09
N LYS A 161 16.52 -17.93 -6.60
CA LYS A 161 16.36 -18.21 -8.03
C LYS A 161 15.86 -16.98 -8.80
N TRP A 162 14.83 -16.31 -8.29
CA TRP A 162 14.16 -15.22 -9.00
C TRP A 162 14.88 -13.88 -8.90
N LEU A 163 15.65 -13.69 -7.83
CA LEU A 163 16.51 -12.54 -7.58
C LEU A 163 17.94 -13.01 -7.28
N PRO A 164 18.67 -13.62 -8.24
CA PRO A 164 20.00 -14.15 -7.99
C PRO A 164 20.99 -13.01 -7.68
N LYS A 165 22.05 -13.32 -6.92
CA LYS A 165 23.11 -12.35 -6.56
C LYS A 165 23.77 -11.68 -7.76
N SER A 166 23.83 -12.36 -8.91
CA SER A 166 24.33 -11.82 -10.18
C SER A 166 23.45 -10.70 -10.77
N ARG A 167 22.22 -10.52 -10.29
CA ARG A 167 21.27 -9.47 -10.67
C ARG A 167 20.97 -8.53 -9.51
N SER A 168 22.01 -8.08 -8.81
CA SER A 168 21.85 -7.09 -7.75
C SER A 168 21.24 -5.77 -8.25
N GLY A 169 20.50 -5.08 -7.39
CA GLY A 169 19.74 -3.88 -7.78
C GLY A 169 18.38 -4.18 -8.43
N THR A 170 17.89 -5.42 -8.34
CA THR A 170 16.57 -5.83 -8.87
C THR A 170 15.59 -6.18 -7.75
N PHE A 171 14.31 -6.29 -8.09
CA PHE A 171 13.24 -6.58 -7.12
C PHE A 171 12.11 -7.42 -7.72
N LEU A 172 11.34 -8.06 -6.83
CA LEU A 172 10.03 -8.62 -7.15
C LEU A 172 8.96 -7.84 -6.40
N TYR A 173 7.74 -7.87 -6.92
CA TYR A 173 6.58 -7.36 -6.21
C TYR A 173 5.90 -8.49 -5.43
N LEU A 174 5.72 -8.31 -4.13
CA LEU A 174 5.01 -9.24 -3.26
C LEU A 174 3.56 -8.75 -3.06
N ARG A 175 2.60 -9.63 -3.32
CA ARG A 175 1.16 -9.38 -3.24
C ARG A 175 0.50 -10.35 -2.24
N PRO A 176 0.41 -9.96 -0.96
CA PRO A 176 -0.54 -10.57 -0.04
C PRO A 176 -1.97 -10.13 -0.36
N ALA A 177 -2.94 -11.01 -0.19
CA ALA A 177 -4.36 -10.72 -0.31
C ALA A 177 -5.18 -11.62 0.61
N ILE A 178 -6.32 -11.10 1.06
CA ILE A 178 -7.27 -11.82 1.92
C ILE A 178 -8.66 -11.64 1.33
N ILE A 179 -9.38 -12.74 1.13
CA ILE A 179 -10.67 -12.78 0.45
C ILE A 179 -11.69 -13.62 1.23
N GLY A 180 -12.95 -13.20 1.27
CA GLY A 180 -14.06 -14.06 1.70
C GLY A 180 -14.31 -15.17 0.68
N ASN A 181 -14.02 -16.41 1.06
CA ASN A 181 -13.98 -17.58 0.17
C ASN A 181 -15.12 -18.59 0.39
N GLY A 182 -15.95 -18.38 1.42
CA GLY A 182 -17.02 -19.31 1.81
C GLY A 182 -18.17 -19.44 0.82
N GLU A 183 -18.95 -20.50 0.99
CA GLU A 183 -20.06 -20.88 0.10
C GLU A 183 -21.40 -20.24 0.47
N GLU A 184 -21.40 -18.92 0.69
CA GLU A 184 -22.55 -18.19 1.23
C GLU A 184 -22.86 -16.95 0.40
N ILE A 185 -24.09 -16.88 -0.15
CA ILE A 185 -24.58 -15.72 -0.91
C ILE A 185 -25.18 -14.63 -0.01
N GLY A 186 -25.30 -14.88 1.30
CA GLY A 186 -25.85 -13.90 2.23
C GLY A 186 -24.96 -12.66 2.37
N VAL A 187 -25.54 -11.51 2.66
CA VAL A 187 -24.79 -10.29 3.02
C VAL A 187 -24.41 -10.37 4.50
N THR A 188 -23.44 -11.23 4.80
CA THR A 188 -22.93 -11.50 6.15
C THR A 188 -21.40 -11.47 6.17
N ALA A 189 -20.80 -11.41 7.37
CA ALA A 189 -19.36 -11.62 7.50
C ALA A 189 -19.00 -13.02 6.97
N PRO A 190 -17.93 -13.19 6.18
CA PRO A 190 -17.61 -14.49 5.60
C PRO A 190 -17.25 -15.54 6.67
N ALA A 191 -17.90 -16.71 6.63
CA ALA A 191 -17.56 -17.82 7.53
C ALA A 191 -16.27 -18.55 7.15
N GLU A 192 -15.80 -18.41 5.91
CA GLU A 192 -14.52 -18.92 5.41
C GLU A 192 -13.78 -17.82 4.65
N VAL A 193 -12.48 -17.72 4.91
CA VAL A 193 -11.57 -16.72 4.34
C VAL A 193 -10.29 -17.39 3.87
N LEU A 194 -9.73 -16.88 2.77
CA LEU A 194 -8.43 -17.29 2.25
C LEU A 194 -7.46 -16.11 2.30
N LEU A 195 -6.35 -16.26 3.03
CA LEU A 195 -5.15 -15.46 2.87
C LEU A 195 -4.25 -16.14 1.84
N PHE A 196 -3.78 -15.40 0.84
CA PHE A 196 -2.76 -15.90 -0.09
C PHE A 196 -1.70 -14.86 -0.39
N MET A 197 -0.50 -15.31 -0.77
CA MET A 197 0.59 -14.42 -1.18
C MET A 197 1.27 -14.94 -2.44
N VAL A 198 1.52 -14.04 -3.39
CA VAL A 198 2.26 -14.33 -4.63
C VAL A 198 3.37 -13.31 -4.83
N ALA A 199 4.47 -13.72 -5.44
CA ALA A 199 5.52 -12.83 -5.90
C ALA A 199 5.52 -12.75 -7.44
N VAL A 200 5.70 -11.55 -7.98
CA VAL A 200 5.52 -11.25 -9.40
C VAL A 200 6.70 -10.44 -9.92
N LEU A 201 7.18 -10.75 -11.12
CA LEU A 201 8.08 -9.85 -11.84
C LEU A 201 7.38 -8.53 -12.14
N TRP A 202 8.03 -7.44 -11.76
CA TRP A 202 7.44 -6.12 -11.80
C TRP A 202 8.39 -5.14 -12.49
N PRO A 203 7.94 -4.41 -13.54
CA PRO A 203 8.77 -3.43 -14.21
C PRO A 203 9.05 -2.21 -13.30
N ASP A 204 10.21 -1.59 -13.44
CA ASP A 204 10.50 -0.33 -12.76
C ASP A 204 9.82 0.84 -13.48
N PHE A 205 8.69 1.28 -12.95
CA PHE A 205 7.97 2.45 -13.45
C PHE A 205 8.55 3.79 -12.96
N SER A 206 9.51 3.77 -12.04
CA SER A 206 10.08 5.00 -11.48
C SER A 206 11.15 5.63 -12.37
N THR A 207 11.59 4.90 -13.39
CA THR A 207 12.64 5.31 -14.33
C THR A 207 12.05 5.34 -15.73
N PRO A 208 12.10 6.48 -16.45
CA PRO A 208 11.54 6.55 -17.80
C PRO A 208 12.30 5.60 -18.74
N GLY A 209 11.55 4.89 -19.57
CA GLY A 209 12.12 4.05 -20.61
C GLY A 209 12.81 4.88 -21.71
N PRO A 210 13.60 4.24 -22.59
CA PRO A 210 14.24 4.93 -23.71
C PRO A 210 13.24 5.71 -24.55
N GLY A 211 13.49 7.01 -24.76
CA GLY A 211 12.65 7.90 -25.57
C GLY A 211 11.36 8.39 -24.89
N VAL A 212 11.12 8.04 -23.62
CA VAL A 212 9.98 8.52 -22.84
C VAL A 212 10.38 9.79 -22.09
N LYS A 213 9.54 10.83 -22.16
CA LYS A 213 9.76 12.06 -21.40
C LYS A 213 9.67 11.76 -19.89
N PRO A 214 10.57 12.31 -19.05
CA PRO A 214 10.49 12.16 -17.61
C PRO A 214 9.22 12.81 -17.02
N GLY A 215 8.72 12.20 -15.94
CA GLY A 215 7.61 12.72 -15.13
C GLY A 215 6.22 12.39 -15.66
N LEU A 216 5.29 12.11 -14.73
CA LEU A 216 3.91 11.79 -15.04
C LEU A 216 3.11 13.06 -15.36
N LYS A 217 2.22 12.98 -16.35
CA LYS A 217 1.17 13.97 -16.57
C LYS A 217 -0.09 13.56 -15.80
N LEU A 218 -0.64 14.48 -15.01
CA LEU A 218 -1.85 14.22 -14.24
C LEU A 218 -3.07 14.93 -14.84
N LEU A 219 -4.21 14.24 -14.88
CA LEU A 219 -5.52 14.85 -15.12
C LEU A 219 -6.24 15.01 -13.78
N ALA A 220 -6.54 16.23 -13.38
CA ALA A 220 -7.31 16.48 -12.17
C ALA A 220 -8.77 16.04 -12.35
N SER A 221 -9.29 15.28 -11.39
CA SER A 221 -10.65 14.74 -11.49
C SER A 221 -11.70 15.86 -11.51
N LYS A 222 -12.69 15.76 -12.40
CA LYS A 222 -13.77 16.75 -12.51
C LYS A 222 -14.92 16.44 -11.55
N ASN A 223 -15.53 15.26 -11.71
CA ASN A 223 -16.70 14.84 -10.95
C ASN A 223 -16.46 13.54 -10.15
N ASP A 224 -15.43 12.79 -10.51
CA ASP A 224 -15.12 11.53 -9.85
C ASP A 224 -14.42 11.76 -8.51
N THR A 225 -14.88 11.05 -7.49
CA THR A 225 -14.32 11.07 -6.15
C THR A 225 -13.78 9.69 -5.80
N ARG A 226 -12.50 9.61 -5.48
CA ARG A 226 -11.84 8.34 -5.11
C ARG A 226 -12.33 7.78 -3.78
N ALA A 227 -12.51 8.67 -2.81
CA ALA A 227 -12.90 8.37 -1.44
C ALA A 227 -13.51 9.62 -0.79
N TRP A 228 -14.36 9.42 0.21
CA TRP A 228 -15.11 10.49 0.88
C TRP A 228 -15.07 10.33 2.41
N PRO A 229 -15.33 11.39 3.19
CA PRO A 229 -15.45 11.31 4.64
C PRO A 229 -16.46 10.24 5.07
N GLY A 230 -16.09 9.39 6.03
CA GLY A 230 -16.90 8.24 6.48
C GLY A 230 -16.81 7.01 5.58
N GLY A 231 -16.14 7.10 4.43
CA GLY A 231 -15.85 5.98 3.54
C GLY A 231 -14.76 5.04 4.05
N PHE A 232 -14.01 4.46 3.12
CA PHE A 232 -12.95 3.47 3.42
C PHE A 232 -11.70 3.69 2.57
N GLY A 233 -11.46 4.93 2.13
CA GLY A 233 -10.30 5.29 1.30
C GLY A 233 -8.94 5.05 1.97
N TYR A 234 -8.92 5.05 3.30
CA TYR A 234 -7.75 4.74 4.13
C TYR A 234 -7.37 3.25 4.18
N ALA A 235 -8.28 2.35 3.78
CA ALA A 235 -8.06 0.91 3.77
C ALA A 235 -7.70 0.42 2.36
N LYS A 236 -6.85 -0.61 2.26
CA LYS A 236 -6.38 -1.16 0.98
C LYS A 236 -7.29 -2.27 0.46
N VAL A 237 -8.54 -1.90 0.20
CA VAL A 237 -9.62 -2.81 -0.21
C VAL A 237 -9.86 -2.76 -1.71
N GLY A 238 -10.25 -3.88 -2.32
CA GLY A 238 -10.44 -3.98 -3.77
C GLY A 238 -11.46 -2.96 -4.31
N ALA A 239 -12.50 -2.68 -3.54
CA ALA A 239 -13.56 -1.73 -3.89
C ALA A 239 -13.08 -0.28 -4.14
N ASN A 240 -11.91 0.10 -3.62
CA ASN A 240 -11.32 1.43 -3.85
C ASN A 240 -10.67 1.58 -5.24
N TYR A 241 -10.50 0.50 -6.00
CA TYR A 241 -9.72 0.51 -7.25
C TYR A 241 -10.57 0.28 -8.49
N GLY A 242 -11.53 -0.66 -8.43
CA GLY A 242 -12.38 -0.99 -9.58
C GLY A 242 -13.04 0.22 -10.24
N PRO A 243 -13.81 1.04 -9.49
CA PRO A 243 -14.45 2.24 -10.03
C PRO A 243 -13.47 3.28 -10.59
N ALA A 244 -12.27 3.38 -10.01
CA ALA A 244 -11.25 4.34 -10.42
C ALA A 244 -10.71 4.07 -11.83
N PHE A 245 -10.79 2.83 -12.33
CA PHE A 245 -10.30 2.49 -13.66
C PHE A 245 -11.02 3.23 -14.78
N VAL A 246 -12.29 3.60 -14.61
CA VAL A 246 -13.06 4.37 -15.61
C VAL A 246 -12.39 5.73 -15.85
N ALA A 247 -12.09 6.45 -14.78
CA ALA A 247 -11.41 7.74 -14.86
C ALA A 247 -9.99 7.59 -15.43
N HIS A 248 -9.24 6.56 -15.00
CA HIS A 248 -7.90 6.29 -15.53
C HIS A 248 -7.90 5.99 -17.04
N MET A 249 -8.87 5.21 -17.53
CA MET A 249 -9.01 4.93 -18.95
C MET A 249 -9.29 6.20 -19.74
N GLU A 250 -10.13 7.08 -19.21
CA GLU A 250 -10.45 8.35 -19.85
C GLU A 250 -9.25 9.31 -19.86
N GLY A 251 -8.56 9.48 -18.72
CA GLY A 251 -7.33 10.27 -18.65
C GLY A 251 -6.26 9.79 -19.63
N ARG A 252 -6.08 8.46 -19.77
CA ARG A 252 -5.14 7.89 -20.73
C ARG A 252 -5.49 8.19 -22.18
N LYS A 253 -6.76 8.17 -22.56
CA LYS A 253 -7.19 8.56 -23.92
C LYS A 253 -6.85 10.01 -24.23
N GLN A 254 -6.83 10.86 -23.20
CA GLN A 254 -6.47 12.28 -23.31
C GLN A 254 -4.96 12.54 -23.17
N GLY A 255 -4.14 11.50 -23.02
CA GLY A 255 -2.68 11.62 -22.95
C GLY A 255 -2.13 11.90 -21.54
N TYR A 256 -2.91 11.63 -20.49
CA TYR A 256 -2.48 11.72 -19.09
C TYR A 256 -2.19 10.34 -18.51
N ASP A 257 -1.18 10.25 -17.65
CA ASP A 257 -0.72 8.99 -17.08
C ASP A 257 -1.56 8.52 -15.89
N GLN A 258 -2.01 9.48 -15.08
CA GLN A 258 -2.73 9.25 -13.82
C GLN A 258 -3.79 10.33 -13.59
N ILE A 259 -4.73 10.03 -12.69
CA ILE A 259 -5.74 10.98 -12.23
C ILE A 259 -5.26 11.61 -10.92
N LEU A 260 -5.26 12.95 -10.84
CA LEU A 260 -5.13 13.65 -9.57
C LEU A 260 -6.52 13.76 -8.93
N TRP A 261 -6.74 13.03 -7.84
CA TRP A 261 -8.03 12.92 -7.20
C TRP A 261 -8.32 14.16 -6.36
N LEU A 262 -9.43 14.82 -6.69
CA LEU A 262 -9.95 15.97 -5.97
C LEU A 262 -11.16 15.56 -5.10
N LEU A 263 -11.32 16.23 -3.97
CA LEU A 263 -12.44 16.03 -3.06
C LEU A 263 -13.20 17.34 -2.81
N GLY A 264 -14.53 17.26 -2.93
CA GLY A 264 -15.43 18.34 -2.56
C GLY A 264 -15.43 19.53 -3.54
N PRO A 265 -16.34 20.48 -3.35
CA PRO A 265 -16.43 21.67 -4.19
C PRO A 265 -15.21 22.59 -4.05
N GLU A 266 -14.50 22.52 -2.93
CA GLU A 266 -13.23 23.22 -2.70
C GLU A 266 -12.05 22.59 -3.45
N GLN A 267 -12.25 21.43 -4.08
CA GLN A 267 -11.25 20.76 -4.91
C GLN A 267 -9.97 20.45 -4.13
N HIS A 268 -10.15 19.89 -2.93
CA HIS A 268 -9.05 19.45 -2.08
C HIS A 268 -8.24 18.38 -2.78
N VAL A 269 -6.92 18.57 -2.81
CA VAL A 269 -6.00 17.62 -3.42
C VAL A 269 -5.78 16.45 -2.47
N THR A 270 -5.92 15.22 -2.98
CA THR A 270 -5.81 14.00 -2.17
C THR A 270 -4.64 13.12 -2.60
N GLU A 271 -4.83 12.31 -3.63
CA GLU A 271 -3.87 11.34 -4.15
C GLU A 271 -3.77 11.41 -5.67
N ALA A 272 -2.72 10.87 -6.26
CA ALA A 272 -2.59 10.76 -7.70
C ALA A 272 -2.52 9.28 -8.11
N GLY A 273 -3.57 8.83 -8.78
CA GLY A 273 -3.83 7.43 -9.06
C GLY A 273 -3.94 6.61 -7.78
N ALA A 274 -3.04 5.65 -7.61
CA ALA A 274 -2.94 4.81 -6.42
C ALA A 274 -1.74 5.16 -5.53
N SER A 275 -1.21 6.38 -5.65
CA SER A 275 -0.04 6.88 -4.91
C SER A 275 -0.37 8.16 -4.14
N ASN A 276 0.32 8.37 -3.02
CA ASN A 276 0.24 9.62 -2.29
C ASN A 276 0.90 10.74 -3.09
N PHE A 277 0.38 11.96 -2.99
CA PHE A 277 0.86 13.12 -3.74
C PHE A 277 1.59 14.10 -2.81
N PHE A 278 2.70 14.64 -3.30
CA PHE A 278 3.55 15.58 -2.60
C PHE A 278 3.84 16.79 -3.49
N VAL A 279 3.91 17.96 -2.87
CA VAL A 279 4.27 19.22 -3.52
C VAL A 279 5.36 19.90 -2.72
N VAL A 280 6.36 20.42 -3.41
CA VAL A 280 7.30 21.38 -2.85
C VAL A 280 7.00 22.75 -3.44
N TRP A 281 6.80 23.72 -2.57
CA TRP A 281 6.55 25.10 -2.97
C TRP A 281 7.15 26.09 -1.97
N LYS A 282 7.11 27.37 -2.33
CA LYS A 282 7.32 28.48 -1.41
C LYS A 282 5.98 29.04 -0.95
N THR A 283 5.85 29.37 0.34
CA THR A 283 4.74 30.19 0.83
C THR A 283 4.84 31.61 0.28
N LYS A 284 3.81 32.43 0.49
CA LYS A 284 3.81 33.85 0.07
C LYS A 284 4.90 34.65 0.79
N GLU A 285 5.27 34.22 1.99
CA GLU A 285 6.36 34.77 2.81
C GLU A 285 7.74 34.22 2.39
N GLY A 286 7.79 33.29 1.44
CA GLY A 286 9.02 32.73 0.89
C GLY A 286 9.57 31.50 1.60
N ALA A 287 8.87 30.97 2.62
CA ALA A 287 9.28 29.74 3.30
C ALA A 287 9.09 28.52 2.40
N LEU A 288 10.08 27.63 2.33
CA LEU A 288 10.00 26.41 1.52
C LEU A 288 9.27 25.30 2.31
N GLN A 289 8.28 24.66 1.70
CA GLN A 289 7.50 23.59 2.33
C GLN A 289 7.41 22.34 1.45
N LEU A 290 7.45 21.17 2.07
CA LEU A 290 7.02 19.88 1.51
C LEU A 290 5.62 19.59 2.06
N VAL A 291 4.63 19.57 1.18
CA VAL A 291 3.22 19.47 1.54
C VAL A 291 2.62 18.17 1.01
N THR A 292 1.83 17.50 1.86
CA THR A 292 1.01 16.35 1.48
C THR A 292 -0.32 16.35 2.23
N ALA A 293 -1.32 15.67 1.69
CA ALA A 293 -2.64 15.57 2.30
C ALA A 293 -2.58 14.82 3.65
N PRO A 294 -3.39 15.21 4.65
CA PRO A 294 -3.35 14.66 6.01
C PRO A 294 -4.10 13.32 6.11
N LEU A 295 -3.86 12.54 7.16
CA LEU A 295 -4.46 11.21 7.34
C LEU A 295 -5.71 11.21 8.24
N GLU A 296 -5.88 12.26 9.05
CA GLU A 296 -6.91 12.41 10.09
C GLU A 296 -8.32 12.23 9.53
N GLY A 297 -8.55 12.67 8.28
CA GLY A 297 -9.82 12.55 7.59
C GLY A 297 -10.20 11.12 7.17
N LYS A 298 -9.30 10.13 7.31
CA LYS A 298 -9.49 8.73 6.84
C LYS A 298 -9.86 8.61 5.36
N ILE A 299 -9.41 9.55 4.54
CA ILE A 299 -9.65 9.57 3.09
C ILE A 299 -8.43 9.04 2.34
N ILE A 300 -7.24 9.41 2.81
CA ILE A 300 -5.96 9.08 2.19
C ILE A 300 -5.50 7.70 2.62
N LEU A 301 -4.97 6.90 1.70
CA LEU A 301 -4.30 5.65 2.06
C LEU A 301 -2.96 5.98 2.73
N GLU A 302 -2.74 5.47 3.93
CA GLU A 302 -1.47 5.64 4.65
C GLU A 302 -0.36 4.82 3.97
N GLY A 303 0.25 5.36 2.91
CA GLY A 303 1.29 4.70 2.12
C GLY A 303 2.59 4.51 2.91
N VAL A 304 3.23 3.34 2.78
CA VAL A 304 4.53 3.08 3.44
C VAL A 304 5.62 4.00 2.89
N THR A 305 5.62 4.23 1.58
CA THR A 305 6.53 5.18 0.93
C THR A 305 6.26 6.61 1.40
N ARG A 306 4.99 7.02 1.54
CA ARG A 306 4.61 8.35 2.10
C ARG A 306 5.16 8.54 3.50
N GLY A 307 4.89 7.60 4.42
CA GLY A 307 5.40 7.68 5.79
C GLY A 307 6.92 7.76 5.82
N SER A 308 7.60 6.94 5.01
CA SER A 308 9.07 6.92 4.93
C SER A 308 9.67 8.22 4.34
N VAL A 309 8.97 8.83 3.38
CA VAL A 309 9.35 10.16 2.85
C VAL A 309 9.26 11.21 3.95
N LEU A 310 8.16 11.24 4.71
CA LEU A 310 7.97 12.20 5.79
C LEU A 310 8.99 12.00 6.92
N ASP A 311 9.24 10.76 7.32
CA ASP A 311 10.24 10.40 8.33
C ASP A 311 11.64 10.91 7.92
N LEU A 312 12.09 10.60 6.70
CA LEU A 312 13.39 11.06 6.20
C LEU A 312 13.46 12.57 6.00
N ALA A 313 12.38 13.19 5.54
CA ALA A 313 12.34 14.64 5.35
C ALA A 313 12.45 15.38 6.69
N ARG A 314 11.78 14.89 7.73
CA ARG A 314 11.86 15.42 9.11
C ARG A 314 13.24 15.20 9.74
N GLU A 315 13.91 14.10 9.42
CA GLU A 315 15.27 13.82 9.89
C GLU A 315 16.31 14.68 9.16
N ARG A 316 16.21 14.78 7.83
CA ARG A 316 17.33 15.22 6.98
C ARG A 316 17.14 16.58 6.34
N LEU A 317 15.92 17.01 6.06
CA LEU A 317 15.67 18.25 5.33
C LEU A 317 15.30 19.45 6.23
N VAL A 318 15.32 19.28 7.56
CA VAL A 318 15.00 20.36 8.51
C VAL A 318 16.22 21.21 8.87
N LYS A 319 15.98 22.43 9.37
CA LYS A 319 17.02 23.37 9.78
C LYS A 319 17.95 22.76 10.83
N GLY A 320 19.27 22.86 10.61
CA GLY A 320 20.29 22.32 11.51
C GLY A 320 20.65 20.86 11.26
N SER A 321 19.96 20.16 10.34
CA SER A 321 20.37 18.84 9.88
C SER A 321 21.73 18.91 9.17
N LYS A 322 22.58 17.90 9.38
CA LYS A 322 23.88 17.75 8.71
C LYS A 322 23.80 17.61 7.18
N TYR A 323 22.61 17.30 6.65
CA TYR A 323 22.37 17.17 5.22
C TYR A 323 22.05 18.52 4.56
N ILE A 324 21.71 19.55 5.34
CA ILE A 324 21.47 20.91 4.84
C ILE A 324 22.81 21.56 4.53
N THR A 325 22.92 22.12 3.33
CA THR A 325 24.13 22.79 2.83
C THR A 325 23.78 24.20 2.37
N SER A 326 24.77 24.97 1.89
CA SER A 326 24.49 26.26 1.24
C SER A 326 23.65 26.14 -0.03
N GLU A 327 23.66 24.97 -0.67
CA GLU A 327 22.94 24.68 -1.92
C GLU A 327 21.59 23.98 -1.67
N LEU A 328 21.47 23.23 -0.57
CA LEU A 328 20.25 22.56 -0.14
C LEU A 328 19.66 23.26 1.08
N GLY A 329 18.65 24.10 0.85
CA GLY A 329 17.93 24.80 1.92
C GLY A 329 17.09 23.86 2.79
N SER A 330 16.84 24.27 4.03
CA SER A 330 15.90 23.56 4.90
C SER A 330 14.45 23.74 4.42
N ILE A 331 13.64 22.70 4.59
CA ILE A 331 12.24 22.65 4.20
C ILE A 331 11.36 22.37 5.42
N GLU A 332 10.21 23.03 5.49
CA GLU A 332 9.17 22.73 6.47
C GLU A 332 8.31 21.54 5.99
N ILE A 333 8.02 20.59 6.87
CA ILE A 333 7.23 19.39 6.53
C ILE A 333 5.79 19.59 7.01
N VAL A 334 4.85 19.68 6.08
CA VAL A 334 3.46 20.06 6.37
C VAL A 334 2.48 19.01 5.88
N GLU A 335 1.75 18.39 6.81
CA GLU A 335 0.59 17.55 6.51
C GLU A 335 -0.67 18.41 6.69
N ARG A 336 -1.27 18.87 5.58
CA ARG A 336 -2.46 19.74 5.64
C ARG A 336 -3.35 19.56 4.42
N ILE A 337 -4.62 19.94 4.57
CA ILE A 337 -5.51 20.09 3.42
C ILE A 337 -5.02 21.27 2.58
N PHE A 338 -5.01 21.09 1.26
CA PHE A 338 -4.71 22.13 0.28
C PHE A 338 -5.52 21.89 -1.00
N THR A 339 -5.68 22.94 -1.80
CA THR A 339 -6.60 22.98 -2.95
C THR A 339 -5.87 23.08 -4.28
N MET A 340 -6.55 22.74 -5.37
CA MET A 340 -6.05 23.04 -6.72
C MET A 340 -5.86 24.54 -6.96
N SER A 341 -6.70 25.38 -6.36
CA SER A 341 -6.56 26.85 -6.46
C SER A 341 -5.23 27.33 -5.87
N GLU A 342 -4.79 26.78 -4.73
CA GLU A 342 -3.47 27.08 -4.17
C GLU A 342 -2.32 26.63 -5.08
N LEU A 343 -2.45 25.46 -5.72
CA LEU A 343 -1.43 24.97 -6.67
C LEU A 343 -1.32 25.86 -7.91
N VAL A 344 -2.46 26.23 -8.49
CA VAL A 344 -2.52 27.11 -9.67
C VAL A 344 -1.97 28.49 -9.32
N GLU A 345 -2.34 29.05 -8.18
CA GLU A 345 -1.80 30.33 -7.70
C GLU A 345 -0.28 30.25 -7.50
N ALA A 346 0.22 29.21 -6.84
CA ALA A 346 1.65 29.00 -6.66
C ALA A 346 2.41 28.83 -7.98
N SER A 347 1.80 28.17 -8.97
CA SER A 347 2.36 28.05 -10.32
C SER A 347 2.46 29.41 -11.00
N ASN A 348 1.37 30.18 -11.01
CA ASN A 348 1.29 31.50 -11.65
C ASN A 348 2.24 32.53 -11.02
N GLU A 349 2.49 32.41 -9.72
CA GLU A 349 3.41 33.27 -8.98
C GLU A 349 4.88 32.78 -9.00
N GLY A 350 5.18 31.67 -9.69
CA GLY A 350 6.54 31.10 -9.74
C GLY A 350 7.05 30.56 -8.40
N ARG A 351 6.13 30.23 -7.48
CA ARG A 351 6.43 29.65 -6.15
C ARG A 351 6.44 28.13 -6.13
N LEU A 352 5.83 27.47 -7.11
CA LEU A 352 5.86 26.01 -7.25
C LEU A 352 7.28 25.54 -7.60
N VAL A 353 7.81 24.58 -6.87
CA VAL A 353 9.21 24.12 -7.01
C VAL A 353 9.29 22.75 -7.66
N GLU A 354 8.49 21.79 -7.20
CA GLU A 354 8.36 20.46 -7.80
C GLU A 354 7.12 19.76 -7.24
N ALA A 355 6.67 18.68 -7.89
CA ALA A 355 5.68 17.77 -7.35
C ALA A 355 6.04 16.33 -7.72
N PHE A 356 5.66 15.39 -6.88
CA PHE A 356 5.93 13.98 -7.09
C PHE A 356 4.88 13.09 -6.42
N VAL A 357 4.82 11.84 -6.86
CA VAL A 357 4.04 10.80 -6.21
C VAL A 357 4.93 9.85 -5.44
N ALA A 358 4.40 9.28 -4.35
CA ALA A 358 5.05 8.29 -3.52
C ALA A 358 4.16 7.07 -3.32
N GLY A 359 4.62 5.89 -3.74
CA GLY A 359 3.94 4.62 -3.51
C GLY A 359 4.73 3.42 -4.02
N THR A 360 4.50 2.20 -3.51
CA THR A 360 5.34 1.02 -3.83
C THR A 360 5.53 0.78 -5.34
N ALA A 361 4.47 0.94 -6.15
CA ALA A 361 4.51 0.61 -7.57
C ALA A 361 5.42 1.55 -8.38
N TYR A 362 5.17 2.85 -8.30
CA TYR A 362 5.90 3.92 -8.99
C TYR A 362 7.11 4.45 -8.18
N PHE A 363 7.27 3.97 -6.95
CA PHE A 363 8.23 4.48 -5.98
C PHE A 363 8.08 5.98 -5.76
N ILE A 364 9.13 6.77 -6.00
CA ILE A 364 9.07 8.23 -6.09
C ILE A 364 9.18 8.59 -7.57
N THR A 365 8.13 9.20 -8.13
CA THR A 365 8.09 9.61 -9.54
C THR A 365 7.71 11.09 -9.64
N PRO A 366 8.49 11.90 -10.38
CA PRO A 366 8.17 13.31 -10.56
C PRO A 366 6.87 13.48 -11.37
N ILE A 367 6.23 14.63 -11.18
CA ILE A 367 5.13 15.10 -12.02
C ILE A 367 5.68 16.16 -12.97
N SER A 368 5.33 16.05 -14.25
CA SER A 368 5.77 16.99 -15.29
C SER A 368 4.70 18.04 -15.62
N ALA A 369 3.42 17.68 -15.51
CA ALA A 369 2.32 18.59 -15.76
C ALA A 369 1.04 18.14 -15.04
N ILE A 370 0.15 19.10 -14.77
CA ILE A 370 -1.19 18.86 -14.26
C ILE A 370 -2.18 19.60 -15.16
N ASN A 371 -3.19 18.90 -15.68
CA ASN A 371 -4.34 19.51 -16.30
C ASN A 371 -5.46 19.67 -15.28
N PHE A 372 -5.96 20.90 -15.16
CA PHE A 372 -7.05 21.27 -14.30
C PHE A 372 -8.03 22.16 -15.04
N ARG A 373 -9.28 21.70 -15.17
CA ARG A 373 -10.34 22.42 -15.90
C ARG A 373 -9.94 22.81 -17.32
N ASP A 374 -9.33 21.85 -18.03
CA ASP A 374 -8.93 21.99 -19.43
C ASP A 374 -7.73 22.94 -19.66
N GLU A 375 -7.15 23.48 -18.58
CA GLU A 375 -5.89 24.22 -18.59
C GLU A 375 -4.76 23.35 -18.03
N GLU A 376 -3.68 23.20 -18.81
CA GLU A 376 -2.49 22.48 -18.39
C GLU A 376 -1.42 23.46 -17.91
N PHE A 377 -0.84 23.20 -16.74
CA PHE A 377 0.33 23.90 -16.26
C PHE A 377 1.47 22.92 -15.99
N GLU A 378 2.69 23.34 -16.33
CA GLU A 378 3.91 22.56 -16.15
C GLU A 378 4.36 22.61 -14.69
N ILE A 379 4.90 21.48 -14.22
CA ILE A 379 5.55 21.38 -12.92
C ILE A 379 7.07 21.46 -13.14
N PRO A 380 7.80 22.33 -12.43
CA PRO A 380 9.24 22.38 -12.60
C PRO A 380 9.91 21.07 -12.18
N MET A 381 10.85 20.58 -13.00
CA MET A 381 11.57 19.32 -12.80
C MET A 381 13.09 19.52 -12.67
N GLY A 382 13.52 20.67 -12.17
CA GLY A 382 14.95 20.98 -12.00
C GLY A 382 15.74 20.89 -13.31
N ASP A 383 16.58 19.87 -13.43
CA ASP A 383 17.43 19.58 -14.60
C ASP A 383 16.67 19.07 -15.84
N GLY A 384 15.33 18.98 -15.76
CA GLY A 384 14.46 18.48 -16.82
C GLY A 384 14.13 16.99 -16.69
N SER A 385 14.64 16.30 -15.67
CA SER A 385 14.36 14.88 -15.42
C SER A 385 13.64 14.60 -14.10
N CYS A 386 14.01 15.29 -13.02
CA CYS A 386 13.42 15.11 -11.71
C CYS A 386 13.69 16.33 -10.82
N GLY A 387 12.71 16.67 -9.97
CA GLY A 387 12.92 17.64 -8.90
C GLY A 387 14.05 17.21 -7.95
N HIS A 388 14.75 18.20 -7.40
CA HIS A 388 15.89 17.97 -6.51
C HIS A 388 15.50 17.21 -5.24
N TYR A 389 14.39 17.56 -4.59
CA TYR A 389 13.98 16.91 -3.34
C TYR A 389 13.46 15.50 -3.59
N ALA A 390 12.66 15.31 -4.64
CA ALA A 390 12.21 14.00 -5.09
C ALA A 390 13.40 13.08 -5.39
N ALA A 391 14.43 13.56 -6.08
CA ALA A 391 15.64 12.79 -6.39
C ALA A 391 16.41 12.39 -5.13
N LEU A 392 16.59 13.31 -4.16
CA LEU A 392 17.24 13.02 -2.88
C LEU A 392 16.49 11.97 -2.07
N LEU A 393 15.18 12.15 -1.90
CA LEU A 393 14.32 11.20 -1.19
C LEU A 393 14.32 9.82 -1.87
N LYS A 394 14.25 9.79 -3.20
CA LYS A 394 14.36 8.57 -4.01
C LYS A 394 15.68 7.86 -3.76
N LYS A 395 16.79 8.61 -3.75
CA LYS A 395 18.12 8.07 -3.50
C LYS A 395 18.23 7.50 -2.08
N TRP A 396 17.85 8.25 -1.05
CA TRP A 396 17.98 7.80 0.35
C TRP A 396 17.17 6.55 0.64
N LEU A 397 15.94 6.47 0.12
CA LEU A 397 15.13 5.26 0.25
C LEU A 397 15.73 4.10 -0.54
N GLY A 398 16.22 4.35 -1.76
CA GLY A 398 16.93 3.34 -2.57
C GLY A 398 18.18 2.80 -1.86
N ASP A 399 18.96 3.67 -1.22
CA ASP A 399 20.15 3.28 -0.46
C ASP A 399 19.82 2.31 0.67
N ILE A 400 18.67 2.48 1.33
CA ILE A 400 18.17 1.55 2.35
C ILE A 400 17.69 0.25 1.71
N MET A 401 16.82 0.34 0.70
CA MET A 401 16.18 -0.82 0.04
C MET A 401 17.21 -1.78 -0.58
N TYR A 402 18.27 -1.24 -1.19
CA TYR A 402 19.32 -2.02 -1.84
C TYR A 402 20.56 -2.23 -0.98
N GLY A 403 20.53 -1.87 0.31
CA GLY A 403 21.61 -2.17 1.26
C GLY A 403 22.91 -1.38 1.04
N ASN A 404 22.84 -0.19 0.44
CA ASN A 404 23.97 0.75 0.42
C ASN A 404 24.23 1.38 1.80
N VAL A 405 23.20 1.42 2.64
CA VAL A 405 23.26 1.84 4.05
C VAL A 405 22.54 0.80 4.90
N ASP A 406 23.15 0.43 6.02
CA ASP A 406 22.50 -0.41 7.01
C ASP A 406 21.42 0.39 7.75
N HIS A 407 20.20 -0.13 7.78
CA HIS A 407 19.04 0.57 8.34
C HIS A 407 17.96 -0.43 8.73
N GLU A 408 17.32 -0.20 9.89
CA GLU A 408 16.26 -1.06 10.44
C GLU A 408 15.05 -1.26 9.50
N TRP A 409 14.83 -0.35 8.57
CA TRP A 409 13.75 -0.43 7.58
C TRP A 409 14.02 -1.49 6.49
N GLY A 410 15.27 -1.88 6.26
CA GLY A 410 15.67 -2.90 5.30
C GLY A 410 15.80 -4.27 5.96
N VAL A 411 14.66 -4.94 6.20
CA VAL A 411 14.60 -6.24 6.89
C VAL A 411 15.21 -7.33 6.02
N VAL A 412 16.33 -7.90 6.45
CA VAL A 412 17.05 -8.97 5.74
C VAL A 412 16.28 -10.29 5.83
N ILE A 413 16.28 -11.03 4.73
CA ILE A 413 15.74 -12.38 4.62
C ILE A 413 16.91 -13.36 4.53
N ASP A 414 16.90 -14.36 5.42
CA ASP A 414 17.85 -15.46 5.37
C ASP A 414 17.45 -16.40 4.23
N GLU A 415 18.36 -16.62 3.29
CA GLU A 415 18.18 -17.51 2.14
C GLU A 415 18.40 -18.98 2.55
N GLU A 416 17.71 -19.91 1.88
CA GLU A 416 17.92 -21.35 2.04
C GLU A 416 19.18 -21.89 1.37
#